data_AF-A0A2P6RWJ1-F1
#
_entry.id   AF-A0A2P6RWJ1-F1
#
_cell.length_a   1.000
_cell.length_b   1.000
_cell.length_c   1.000
_cell.angle_alpha   90.00
_cell.angle_beta   90.00
_cell.angle_gamma   90.00
#
_symmetry.space_group_name_H-M   'P 1'
#
loop_
_entity.id
_entity.type
_entity.pdbx_description
1 polymer ?
#
loop_
_entity_poly.entity_id
_entity_poly.type
_entity_poly.pdbx_seq_one_letter_code
_entity_poly.pdbx_strand_id
1 'polypeptide(L)' 'MILESLGLEKYLEEHIGSTKYLLRVMKYKGPQTSQTKLGLNSHTDKNIVTILHQNQVEGLEVQTN' A
#
# COMPACT_ATOMS: atom_id res chain seq x y z
N MET A 1 -2.49 8.05 -17.20
CA MET A 1 -3.12 7.14 -16.22
C MET A 1 -2.79 5.67 -16.55
N ILE A 2 -2.85 4.74 -15.58
CA ILE A 2 -2.53 3.31 -15.81
C ILE A 2 -3.36 2.72 -16.95
N LEU A 3 -4.68 2.98 -16.98
CA LEU A 3 -5.56 2.48 -18.04
C LEU A 3 -5.17 3.04 -19.42
N GLU A 4 -4.82 4.32 -19.53
CA GLU A 4 -4.35 4.94 -20.78
C GLU A 4 -3.04 4.28 -21.27
N SER A 5 -2.08 4.03 -20.37
CA SER A 5 -0.83 3.36 -20.74
C SER A 5 -1.02 1.93 -21.26
N LEU A 6 -2.16 1.32 -20.93
CA LEU A 6 -2.57 0.00 -21.41
C LEU A 6 -3.49 0.07 -22.64
N GLY A 7 -3.85 1.27 -23.14
CA GLY A 7 -4.81 1.46 -24.23
C GLY A 7 -6.27 1.12 -23.85
N LEU A 8 -6.61 1.19 -22.56
CA LEU A 8 -7.89 0.79 -21.99
C LEU A 8 -8.72 1.98 -21.47
N GLU A 9 -8.41 3.20 -21.91
CA GLU A 9 -9.08 4.45 -21.51
C GLU A 9 -10.61 4.42 -21.61
N LYS A 10 -11.18 3.67 -22.56
CA LYS A 10 -12.64 3.53 -22.72
C LYS A 10 -13.36 2.94 -21.49
N TYR A 11 -12.62 2.28 -20.58
CA TYR A 11 -13.17 1.68 -19.36
C TYR A 11 -12.96 2.57 -18.12
N LEU A 12 -12.47 3.80 -18.28
CA LEU A 12 -12.12 4.66 -17.15
C LEU A 12 -13.30 4.90 -16.20
N GLU A 13 -14.46 5.30 -16.72
CA GLU A 13 -15.64 5.58 -15.90
C GLU A 13 -16.18 4.33 -15.20
N GLU A 14 -16.19 3.18 -15.89
CA GLU A 14 -16.59 1.89 -15.30
C GLU A 14 -15.66 1.47 -14.17
N HIS A 15 -14.35 1.66 -14.36
CA HIS A 15 -13.34 1.39 -13.36
C HIS A 15 -13.53 2.28 -12.12
N ILE A 16 -13.70 3.59 -12.31
CA ILE A 16 -13.96 4.52 -11.21
C ILE A 16 -15.27 4.14 -10.49
N GLY A 17 -16.34 3.85 -11.23
CA GLY A 17 -17.64 3.49 -10.67
C GLY A 17 -17.66 2.16 -9.90
N SER A 18 -16.77 1.23 -10.24
CA SER A 18 -16.63 -0.07 -9.54
C SER A 18 -15.59 -0.06 -8.42
N THR A 19 -14.83 1.03 -8.27
CA THR A 19 -13.74 1.13 -7.30
C THR A 19 -14.26 1.11 -5.87
N LYS A 20 -13.64 0.27 -5.03
CA LYS A 20 -13.85 0.25 -3.59
C LYS A 20 -12.60 0.77 -2.89
N TYR A 21 -12.79 1.66 -1.93
CA TYR A 21 -11.70 2.24 -1.15
C TYR A 21 -11.58 1.54 0.21
N LEU A 22 -10.34 1.28 0.62
CA LEU A 22 -10.02 0.78 1.95
C LEU A 22 -9.05 1.74 2.63
N LEU A 23 -9.52 2.38 3.70
CA LEU A 23 -8.66 3.17 4.58
C LEU A 23 -8.19 2.29 5.73
N ARG A 24 -6.87 2.21 5.94
CA ARG A 24 -6.28 1.58 7.13
C ARG A 24 -5.49 2.59 7.92
N VAL A 25 -5.73 2.64 9.22
CA VAL A 25 -4.93 3.41 10.18
C VAL A 25 -4.16 2.42 11.03
N MET A 26 -2.84 2.55 11.06
CA MET A 26 -1.96 1.59 11.71
C MET A 26 -1.07 2.27 12.74
N LYS A 27 -0.88 1.61 13.89
CA LYS A 27 0.06 2.04 14.93
C LYS A 27 0.87 0.82 15.38
N TYR A 28 2.18 0.90 15.20
CA TYR A 28 3.11 -0.15 15.62
C TYR A 28 3.76 0.21 16.95
N LYS A 29 3.98 -0.80 17.80
CA LYS A 29 4.81 -0.65 19.01
C LYS A 29 6.27 -0.83 18.62
N GLY A 30 7.13 0.09 19.05
CA GLY A 30 8.57 -0.05 18.88
C GLY A 30 9.16 -1.24 19.68
N PRO A 31 10.36 -1.71 19.30
CA PRO A 31 11.06 -2.74 20.06
C PRO A 31 11.38 -2.22 21.47
N GLN A 32 11.33 -3.11 22.47
CA GLN A 32 11.69 -2.80 23.87
C GLN A 32 13.17 -3.12 24.17
N THR A 33 13.88 -3.66 23.17
CA THR A 33 15.28 -4.06 23.24
C THR A 33 16.00 -3.54 22.00
N SER A 34 17.31 -3.72 21.91
CA SER A 34 18.10 -3.39 20.72
C SER A 34 17.86 -4.36 19.54
N GLN A 35 17.07 -5.41 19.73
CA GLN A 35 16.78 -6.37 18.67
C GLN A 35 15.67 -5.85 17.75
N THR A 36 15.87 -6.02 16.44
CA THR A 36 14.84 -5.76 15.44
C THR A 36 13.61 -6.62 15.71
N LYS A 37 12.42 -6.03 15.58
CA LYS A 37 11.15 -6.72 15.75
C LYS A 37 10.22 -6.42 14.58
N LEU A 38 9.71 -7.46 13.94
CA LEU A 38 8.72 -7.32 12.87
C LEU A 38 7.38 -6.85 13.44
N GLY A 39 6.86 -5.75 12.87
CA GLY A 39 5.52 -5.23 13.18
C GLY A 39 4.44 -5.82 12.27
N LEU A 40 4.79 -6.15 11.03
CA LEU A 40 3.91 -6.74 10.03
C LEU A 40 4.75 -7.71 9.18
N ASN A 41 4.21 -8.89 8.89
CA ASN A 41 4.90 -9.86 8.04
C ASN A 41 4.89 -9.38 6.59
N SER A 42 5.89 -9.82 5.81
CA SER A 42 5.94 -9.58 4.37
C SER A 42 4.65 -10.06 3.70
N HIS A 43 4.04 -9.19 2.90
CA HIS A 43 2.79 -9.46 2.21
C HIS A 43 2.66 -8.54 1.00
N THR A 44 1.69 -8.83 0.13
CA THR A 44 1.21 -7.91 -0.89
C THR A 44 -0.17 -7.40 -0.50
N ASP A 45 -0.45 -6.15 -0.86
CA ASP A 45 -1.81 -5.64 -0.77
C ASP A 45 -2.70 -6.29 -1.84
N LYS A 46 -3.99 -6.41 -1.52
CA LYS A 46 -5.01 -6.95 -2.44
C LYS A 46 -5.52 -5.92 -3.45
N ASN A 47 -5.22 -4.64 -3.22
CA ASN A 47 -5.69 -3.53 -4.05
C ASN A 47 -4.78 -3.35 -5.26
N ILE A 48 -5.30 -2.70 -6.31
CA ILE A 48 -4.50 -2.36 -7.50
C ILE A 48 -3.44 -1.30 -7.17
N VAL A 49 -3.80 -0.31 -6.34
CA VAL A 49 -2.91 0.77 -5.90
C VAL A 49 -3.12 1.01 -4.41
N THR A 50 -2.02 1.19 -3.68
CA THR A 50 -2.01 1.66 -2.30
C THR A 50 -1.26 2.99 -2.23
N ILE A 51 -1.89 4.01 -1.63
CA ILE A 51 -1.21 5.23 -1.22
C ILE A 51 -0.86 5.07 0.25
N LEU A 52 0.43 5.07 0.57
CA LEU A 52 0.93 4.85 1.92
C LEU A 52 1.62 6.13 2.42
N HIS A 53 1.20 6.61 3.59
CA HIS A 53 1.83 7.73 4.29
C HIS A 53 2.41 7.23 5.63
N GLN A 54 3.69 7.51 5.86
CA GLN A 54 4.38 7.26 7.13
C GLN A 54 4.60 8.58 7.87
N ASN A 55 4.59 8.51 9.19
CA ASN A 55 5.11 9.59 10.02
C ASN A 55 6.65 9.61 9.96
N GLN A 56 7.28 10.38 10.84
CA GLN A 56 8.74 10.52 10.91
C GLN A 56 9.45 9.25 11.43
N VAL A 57 8.72 8.19 11.76
CA VAL A 57 9.28 6.92 12.24
C VAL A 57 9.41 5.97 11.04
N GLU A 58 10.65 5.56 10.77
CA GLU A 58 10.99 4.62 9.69
C GLU A 58 10.64 3.17 10.06
N GLY A 59 10.71 2.26 9.07
CA GLY A 59 10.48 0.82 9.27
C GLY A 59 9.65 0.12 8.19
N LEU A 60 9.28 0.83 7.11
CA LEU A 60 8.75 0.20 5.92
C LEU A 60 9.91 -0.31 5.08
N GLU A 61 9.83 -1.58 4.70
CA GLU A 61 10.74 -2.19 3.73
C GLU A 61 9.91 -2.73 2.57
N VAL A 62 10.44 -2.61 1.35
CA VAL A 62 9.81 -3.09 0.13
C VAL A 62 10.78 -4.04 -0.55
N GLN A 63 10.31 -5.25 -0.87
CA GLN A 63 11.08 -6.18 -1.67
C GLN A 63 11.20 -5.64 -3.10
N THR A 64 12.43 -5.40 -3.55
CA THR A 64 12.73 -5.04 -4.93
C THR A 64 13.12 -6.28 -5.74
N ASN A 65 12.95 -6.19 -7.06
CA ASN A 65 13.48 -7.18 -8.02
C ASN A 65 14.91 -6.83 -8.43
#